data_AF-A0AAT9IXR1-F1
#
_entry.id   AF-A0AAT9IXR1-F1
#
_cell.length_a   1.000
_cell.length_b   1.000
_cell.length_c   1.000
_cell.angle_alpha   90.00
_cell.angle_beta   90.00
_cell.angle_gamma   90.00
#
_symmetry.space_group_name_H-M   'P 1'
#
loop_
_entity.id
_entity.type
_entity.pdbx_description
1 polymer ?
#
loop_
_entity_poly.entity_id
_entity_poly.type
_entity_poly.pdbx_seq_one_letter_code
_entity_poly.pdbx_strand_id
1 'polypeptide(L)'
;MTKHDIYLFWTLSFFSALAVVVGKLGMMLFALASDPPEDPTLAAHWRRKRLWLTYSELMALPAFATIAITATIYLKLEPVTSIPIAMALGALGFGFLLDAVKYLAEKKKKELA
;
A
#
# COMPACT_ATOMS: atom_id res chain seq x y z
N MET A 1 3.03 12.78 -23.79
CA MET A 1 3.02 13.45 -22.47
C MET A 1 4.21 14.36 -22.37
N THR A 2 3.99 15.61 -22.03
CA THR A 2 5.04 16.56 -21.65
C THR A 2 5.56 16.24 -20.24
N LYS A 3 6.67 16.89 -19.84
CA LYS A 3 7.18 16.78 -18.46
C LYS A 3 6.16 17.27 -17.43
N HIS A 4 5.44 18.35 -17.74
CA HIS A 4 4.40 18.90 -16.87
C HIS A 4 3.24 17.91 -16.68
N ASP A 5 2.82 17.23 -17.76
CA ASP A 5 1.79 16.19 -17.67
C ASP A 5 2.24 15.05 -16.75
N ILE A 6 3.50 14.61 -16.88
CA ILE A 6 4.07 13.56 -16.01
C ILE A 6 3.96 13.97 -14.55
N TYR A 7 4.39 15.18 -14.20
CA TYR A 7 4.31 15.67 -12.82
C TYR A 7 2.88 15.80 -12.32
N LEU A 8 1.97 16.31 -13.16
CA LEU A 8 0.55 16.45 -12.81
C LEU A 8 -0.08 15.09 -12.52
N PHE A 9 0.04 14.14 -13.46
CA PHE A 9 -0.56 12.82 -13.32
C PHE A 9 0.10 12.00 -12.22
N TRP A 10 1.41 12.15 -11.98
CA TRP A 10 2.07 11.53 -10.85
C TRP A 10 1.51 12.05 -9.52
N THR A 11 1.31 13.37 -9.41
CA THR A 11 0.74 14.00 -8.21
C THR A 11 -0.69 13.55 -7.97
N LEU A 12 -1.53 13.54 -9.02
CA LEU A 12 -2.91 13.03 -8.93
C LEU A 12 -2.94 11.56 -8.55
N SER A 13 -2.06 10.75 -9.13
CA SER A 13 -1.90 9.33 -8.80
C SER A 13 -1.52 9.13 -7.33
N PHE A 14 -0.55 9.92 -6.83
CA PHE A 14 -0.14 9.90 -5.43
C PHE A 14 -1.30 10.20 -4.49
N PHE A 15 -2.05 11.28 -4.72
CA PHE A 15 -3.18 11.64 -3.86
C PHE A 15 -4.34 10.64 -3.95
N SER A 16 -4.57 10.05 -5.13
CA SER A 16 -5.58 9.01 -5.30
C SER A 16 -5.24 7.74 -4.51
N ALA A 17 -3.97 7.30 -4.55
CA ALA A 17 -3.49 6.18 -3.76
C ALA A 17 -3.53 6.50 -2.26
N LEU A 18 -3.15 7.73 -1.87
CA LEU A 18 -3.19 8.20 -0.48
C LEU A 18 -4.61 8.13 0.08
N ALA A 19 -5.61 8.62 -0.66
CA ALA A 19 -7.00 8.58 -0.23
C ALA A 19 -7.47 7.16 0.07
N VAL A 20 -7.12 6.20 -0.80
CA VAL A 20 -7.47 4.78 -0.62
C VAL A 20 -6.72 4.18 0.58
N VAL A 21 -5.41 4.41 0.70
CA VAL A 21 -4.60 3.91 1.81
C VAL A 21 -5.08 4.47 3.15
N VAL A 22 -5.43 5.75 3.23
CA VAL A 22 -5.98 6.36 4.44
C VAL A 22 -7.32 5.75 4.81
N GLY A 23 -8.22 5.55 3.84
CA GLY A 23 -9.50 4.88 4.08
C GLY A 23 -9.32 3.46 4.61
N LYS A 24 -8.41 2.69 3.99
CA LYS A 24 -8.05 1.33 4.42
C LYS A 24 -7.46 1.30 5.83
N LEU A 25 -6.47 2.15 6.10
CA LEU A 25 -5.86 2.27 7.42
C LEU A 25 -6.90 2.70 8.47
N GLY A 26 -7.80 3.61 8.13
CA GLY A 26 -8.93 3.99 8.97
C GLY A 26 -9.78 2.79 9.37
N MET A 27 -10.19 1.97 8.39
CA MET A 27 -10.94 0.74 8.66
C MET A 27 -10.14 -0.27 9.48
N MET A 28 -8.88 -0.52 9.13
CA MET A 28 -8.05 -1.51 9.83
C MET A 28 -7.69 -1.09 11.26
N LEU A 29 -7.53 0.21 11.52
CA LEU A 29 -7.11 0.72 12.81
C LEU A 29 -8.27 1.05 13.75
N PHE A 30 -9.44 1.42 13.22
CA PHE A 30 -10.59 1.87 14.03
C PHE A 30 -11.82 0.97 13.93
N ALA A 31 -12.01 0.20 12.86
CA ALA A 31 -13.22 -0.62 12.68
C ALA A 31 -12.99 -2.12 12.86
N LEU A 32 -11.87 -2.65 12.35
CA LEU A 32 -11.55 -4.10 12.37
C LEU A 32 -10.51 -4.48 13.43
N ALA A 33 -10.04 -3.49 14.16
CA ALA A 33 -8.87 -3.55 15.01
C ALA A 33 -9.25 -4.09 16.38
N SER A 34 -8.62 -5.17 16.85
CA SER A 34 -8.80 -5.64 18.23
C SER A 34 -8.32 -4.59 19.23
N ASP A 35 -8.95 -4.55 20.41
CA ASP A 35 -8.49 -3.72 21.52
C ASP A 35 -7.02 -4.03 21.89
N PRO A 36 -6.28 -3.04 22.42
CA PRO A 36 -4.93 -3.26 22.91
C PRO A 36 -4.94 -4.28 24.07
N PRO A 37 -3.99 -5.23 24.12
CA PRO A 37 -3.86 -6.18 25.24
C PRO A 37 -3.64 -5.48 26.59
N GLU A 38 -4.16 -6.05 27.67
CA GLU A 38 -3.94 -5.53 29.04
C GLU A 38 -2.49 -5.71 29.52
N ASP A 39 -1.82 -6.79 29.09
CA ASP A 39 -0.41 -7.01 29.39
C ASP A 39 0.45 -5.91 28.72
N PRO A 40 1.22 -5.13 29.51
CA PRO A 40 2.00 -4.01 29.00
C PRO A 40 3.05 -4.42 27.95
N THR A 41 3.58 -5.65 28.03
CA THR A 41 4.59 -6.14 27.08
C THR A 41 3.96 -6.45 25.71
N LEU A 42 2.78 -7.08 25.72
CA LEU A 42 2.01 -7.37 24.51
C LEU A 42 1.43 -6.09 23.90
N ALA A 43 1.01 -5.12 24.72
CA ALA A 43 0.56 -3.81 24.28
C ALA A 43 1.66 -3.04 23.51
N ALA A 44 2.90 -3.08 24.01
CA ALA A 44 4.04 -2.45 23.34
C ALA A 44 4.32 -3.11 21.96
N HIS A 45 4.24 -4.43 21.88
CA HIS A 45 4.40 -5.15 20.62
C HIS A 45 3.29 -4.83 19.62
N TRP A 46 2.03 -4.86 20.06
CA TRP A 46 0.86 -4.51 19.25
C TRP A 46 0.97 -3.09 18.67
N ARG A 47 1.36 -2.11 19.50
CA ARG A 47 1.52 -0.71 19.07
C ARG A 47 2.62 -0.58 18.03
N ARG A 48 3.75 -1.25 18.27
CA ARG A 48 4.88 -1.27 17.32
C ARG A 48 4.43 -1.83 15.97
N LYS A 49 3.73 -2.97 15.97
CA LYS A 49 3.21 -3.59 14.73
C LYS A 49 2.30 -2.63 13.94
N ARG A 50 1.39 -1.93 14.61
CA ARG A 50 0.51 -0.95 13.95
C ARG A 50 1.27 0.23 13.35
N LEU A 51 2.26 0.76 14.07
CA LEU A 51 3.11 1.84 13.54
C LEU A 51 3.87 1.39 12.30
N TRP A 52 4.47 0.20 12.33
CA TRP A 52 5.16 -0.36 11.16
C TRP A 52 4.23 -0.55 9.97
N LEU A 53 3.00 -1.05 10.20
CA LEU A 53 2.00 -1.17 9.14
C LEU A 53 1.70 0.19 8.51
N THR A 54 1.37 1.19 9.32
CA THR A 54 1.08 2.56 8.84
C THR A 54 2.24 3.14 8.04
N TYR A 55 3.47 3.06 8.57
CA TYR A 55 4.64 3.58 7.86
C TYR A 55 4.91 2.84 6.56
N SER A 56 4.76 1.51 6.54
CA SER A 56 4.97 0.71 5.32
C SER A 56 3.99 1.08 4.21
N GLU A 57 2.71 1.30 4.54
CA GLU A 57 1.69 1.70 3.57
C GLU A 57 1.92 3.13 3.07
N LEU A 58 2.26 4.07 3.95
CA LEU A 58 2.54 5.46 3.57
C LEU A 58 3.79 5.60 2.70
N MET A 59 4.85 4.86 3.01
CA MET A 59 6.10 4.88 2.24
C MET A 59 5.96 4.20 0.88
N ALA A 60 4.92 3.39 0.66
CA ALA A 60 4.63 2.77 -0.63
C ALA A 60 3.93 3.71 -1.61
N LEU A 61 3.31 4.81 -1.15
CA LEU A 61 2.56 5.73 -2.00
C LEU A 61 3.37 6.32 -3.17
N PRO A 62 4.62 6.80 -2.98
CA PRO A 62 5.43 7.27 -4.10
C PRO A 62 5.72 6.17 -5.12
N ALA A 63 5.90 4.92 -4.65
CA ALA A 63 6.10 3.78 -5.54
C ALA A 63 4.84 3.48 -6.36
N PHE A 64 3.64 3.54 -5.77
CA PHE A 64 2.38 3.33 -6.50
C PHE A 64 2.17 4.37 -7.59
N ALA A 65 2.38 5.65 -7.28
CA ALA A 65 2.29 6.73 -8.26
C ALA A 65 3.31 6.56 -9.39
N THR A 66 4.54 6.16 -9.05
CA THR A 66 5.61 5.93 -10.02
C THR A 66 5.28 4.76 -10.94
N ILE A 67 4.89 3.60 -10.39
CA ILE A 67 4.50 2.41 -11.17
C ILE A 67 3.33 2.74 -12.10
N ALA A 68 2.32 3.47 -11.62
CA ALA A 68 1.17 3.83 -12.43
C ALA A 68 1.53 4.70 -13.64
N ILE A 69 2.38 5.71 -13.45
CA ILE A 69 2.86 6.58 -14.53
C ILE A 69 3.76 5.82 -15.49
N THR A 70 4.68 5.00 -14.97
CA THR A 70 5.55 4.16 -15.78
C THR A 70 4.72 3.20 -16.64
N ALA A 71 3.73 2.52 -16.07
CA ALA A 71 2.83 1.65 -16.81
C ALA A 71 2.10 2.40 -17.93
N THR A 72 1.58 3.59 -17.64
CA THR A 72 0.90 4.44 -18.62
C THR A 72 1.81 4.82 -19.80
N ILE A 73 3.06 5.20 -19.51
CA ILE A 73 4.06 5.58 -20.53
C ILE A 73 4.46 4.38 -21.40
N TYR A 74 4.84 3.26 -20.80
CA TYR A 74 5.39 2.11 -21.54
C TYR A 74 4.32 1.29 -22.25
N LEU A 75 3.11 1.22 -21.69
CA LEU A 75 1.98 0.52 -22.30
C LEU A 75 1.16 1.42 -23.24
N LYS A 76 1.57 2.69 -23.41
CA LYS A 76 0.90 3.69 -24.25
C LYS A 76 -0.59 3.86 -23.92
N LEU A 77 -0.93 3.81 -22.64
CA LEU A 77 -2.30 4.01 -22.17
C LEU A 77 -2.65 5.50 -22.12
N GLU A 78 -3.93 5.81 -21.98
CA GLU A 78 -4.36 7.18 -21.75
C GLU A 78 -3.79 7.71 -20.42
N PRO A 79 -3.27 8.95 -20.36
CA PRO A 79 -2.64 9.51 -19.16
C PRO A 79 -3.49 9.39 -17.89
N VAL A 80 -4.81 9.51 -18.04
CA VAL A 80 -5.79 9.41 -16.95
C VAL A 80 -5.81 8.03 -16.29
N THR A 81 -5.37 6.97 -16.98
CA THR A 81 -5.33 5.60 -16.45
C THR A 81 -4.32 5.41 -15.32
N SER A 82 -3.35 6.32 -15.18
CA SER A 82 -2.42 6.30 -14.04
C SER A 82 -3.14 6.44 -12.69
N ILE A 83 -4.23 7.21 -12.65
CA ILE A 83 -5.01 7.42 -11.43
C ILE A 83 -5.66 6.12 -10.93
N PRO A 84 -6.51 5.40 -11.70
CA PRO A 84 -7.11 4.15 -11.25
C PRO A 84 -6.07 3.05 -11.00
N ILE A 85 -4.94 3.02 -11.72
CA ILE A 85 -3.84 2.08 -11.42
C ILE A 85 -3.25 2.37 -10.03
N ALA A 86 -2.97 3.62 -9.72
CA ALA A 86 -2.45 4.01 -8.41
C ALA A 86 -3.46 3.74 -7.28
N MET A 87 -4.75 4.01 -7.51
CA MET A 87 -5.83 3.64 -6.59
C MET A 87 -5.88 2.13 -6.34
N ALA A 88 -5.78 1.32 -7.40
CA ALA A 88 -5.78 -0.14 -7.27
C ALA A 88 -4.57 -0.64 -6.47
N LEU A 89 -3.38 -0.09 -6.73
CA LEU A 89 -2.18 -0.41 -5.95
C LEU A 89 -2.33 0.01 -4.47
N GLY A 90 -2.89 1.19 -4.20
CA GLY A 90 -3.20 1.65 -2.85
C GLY A 90 -4.25 0.79 -2.13
N ALA A 91 -5.25 0.28 -2.86
CA ALA A 91 -6.29 -0.61 -2.32
C ALA A 91 -5.69 -1.94 -1.88
N LEU A 92 -4.87 -2.55 -2.74
CA LEU A 92 -4.15 -3.77 -2.41
C LEU A 92 -3.23 -3.53 -1.21
N GLY A 93 -2.48 -2.41 -1.23
CA GLY A 93 -1.58 -1.99 -0.17
C GLY A 93 -0.37 -2.90 0.03
N PHE A 94 0.72 -2.30 0.48
CA PHE A 94 2.01 -2.97 0.59
C PHE A 94 2.05 -3.98 1.72
N GLY A 95 1.31 -3.74 2.82
CA GLY A 95 1.24 -4.67 3.94
C GLY A 95 0.66 -6.04 3.54
N PHE A 96 -0.41 -6.04 2.73
CA PHE A 96 -1.00 -7.27 2.21
C PHE A 96 -0.07 -7.99 1.23
N LEU A 97 0.67 -7.24 0.40
CA LEU A 97 1.66 -7.83 -0.49
C LEU A 97 2.76 -8.55 0.32
N LEU A 98 3.28 -7.91 1.38
CA LEU A 98 4.27 -8.52 2.26
C LEU A 98 3.73 -9.76 2.98
N ASP A 99 2.50 -9.70 3.49
CA ASP A 99 1.86 -10.85 4.13
C ASP A 99 1.62 -12.00 3.15
N ALA A 100 1.19 -11.72 1.92
CA ALA A 100 1.04 -12.73 0.87
C ALA A 100 2.40 -13.35 0.48
N VAL A 101 3.44 -12.53 0.32
CA VAL A 101 4.81 -13.01 0.04
C VAL A 101 5.31 -13.89 1.18
N LYS A 102 5.07 -13.49 2.44
CA LYS A 102 5.44 -14.28 3.61
C LYS A 102 4.70 -15.63 3.64
N TYR A 103 3.39 -15.62 3.38
CA TYR A 103 2.59 -16.85 3.31
C TYR A 103 3.11 -17.81 2.23
N LEU A 104 3.42 -17.29 1.04
CA LEU A 104 3.98 -18.10 -0.05
C LEU A 104 5.36 -18.66 0.30
N ALA A 105 6.22 -17.88 0.96
CA ALA A 105 7.53 -18.33 1.41
C ALA A 105 7.44 -19.43 2.48
N GLU A 106 6.54 -19.28 3.46
CA GLU A 106 6.30 -20.28 4.50
C GLU A 106 5.70 -21.57 3.94
N LYS A 107 4.76 -21.46 3.00
CA LYS A 107 4.19 -22.61 2.27
C LYS A 107 5.30 -23.37 1.55
N LYS A 108 6.15 -22.67 0.80
CA LYS A 108 7.28 -23.29 0.09
C LYS A 108 8.27 -23.97 1.04
N LYS A 109 8.51 -23.38 2.22
CA LYS A 109 9.35 -23.99 3.27
C LYS A 109 8.75 -25.30 3.80
N LYS A 110 7.42 -25.38 3.94
CA LYS A 110 6.72 -26.60 4.36
C LYS A 110 6.68 -27.69 3.27
N GLU A 111 6.68 -27.31 1.99
CA GLU A 111 6.73 -28.26 0.87
C GLU A 111 8.12 -28.86 0.65
N LEU A 112 9.18 -28.22 1.16
CA LEU A 112 10.58 -28.66 1.07
C LEU A 112 11.10 -29.39 2.32
N ALA A 113 10.27 -29.52 3.36
CA ALA A 113 10.58 -30.18 4.63
C ALA A 113 9.83 -31.50 4.74
#